data_AF-A0A117ML19-F1
#
_entry.id   AF-A0A117ML19-F1
#
_cell.length_a   1.000
_cell.length_b   1.000
_cell.length_c   1.000
_cell.angle_alpha   90.00
_cell.angle_beta   90.00
_cell.angle_gamma   90.00
#
_symmetry.space_group_name_H-M   'P 1'
#
loop_
_entity.id
_entity.type
_entity.pdbx_description
1 polymer ?
#
loop_
_entity_poly.entity_id
_entity_poly.type
_entity_poly.pdbx_seq_one_letter_code
_entity_poly.pdbx_strand_id
1 'polypeptide(L)'
;MCDRYRIPHSFFLGAGDGAWSETDRAKALAYEAYRSSVCANCGTRAAEWDEAQGGDRYAYVTTTVRCVGCELITAEQEQVPDGADGYGVRIGLVPRRQWEQRKG
;
A
#
# COMPACT_ATOMS: atom_id res chain seq x y z
N MET A 1 8.84 -2.26 -10.99
CA MET A 1 8.67 -2.36 -12.46
C MET A 1 9.36 -3.60 -13.01
N CYS A 2 10.68 -3.78 -12.83
CA CYS A 2 11.40 -4.99 -13.26
C CYS A 2 10.79 -6.29 -12.73
N ASP A 3 10.52 -6.35 -11.43
CA ASP A 3 9.90 -7.49 -10.77
C ASP A 3 8.48 -7.79 -11.32
N ARG A 4 7.59 -6.79 -11.31
CA ARG A 4 6.20 -6.92 -11.81
C ARG A 4 6.12 -7.42 -13.26
N TYR A 5 7.00 -6.96 -14.13
CA TYR A 5 6.99 -7.31 -15.57
C TYR A 5 7.99 -8.40 -15.93
N ARG A 6 8.72 -8.94 -14.95
CA ARG A 6 9.71 -10.01 -15.13
C ARG A 6 10.77 -9.67 -16.21
N ILE A 7 11.23 -8.42 -16.24
CA ILE A 7 12.27 -7.94 -17.16
C ILE A 7 13.62 -7.79 -16.44
N PRO A 8 14.77 -8.02 -17.12
CA PRO A 8 16.09 -7.77 -16.54
C PRO A 8 16.28 -6.30 -16.16
N HIS A 9 17.03 -6.05 -15.08
CA HIS A 9 17.32 -4.69 -14.64
C HIS A 9 18.21 -3.95 -15.65
N SER A 10 19.19 -4.62 -16.25
CA SER A 10 20.04 -4.10 -17.32
C SER A 10 19.23 -3.66 -18.54
N PHE A 11 18.26 -4.47 -18.97
CA PHE A 11 17.32 -4.14 -20.04
C PHE A 11 16.44 -2.94 -19.67
N PHE A 12 15.89 -2.90 -18.46
CA PHE A 12 15.12 -1.76 -17.98
C PHE A 12 15.92 -0.45 -18.00
N LEU A 13 17.23 -0.50 -17.73
CA LEU A 13 18.12 0.65 -17.80
C LEU A 13 18.63 0.99 -19.22
N GLY A 14 18.24 0.21 -20.24
CA GLY A 14 18.69 0.40 -21.63
C GLY A 14 20.12 -0.06 -21.92
N ALA A 15 20.76 -0.80 -21.02
CA ALA A 15 22.12 -1.31 -21.17
C ALA A 15 22.18 -2.78 -21.62
N GLY A 16 21.06 -3.51 -21.56
CA GLY A 16 20.97 -4.93 -21.90
C GLY A 16 20.11 -5.19 -23.15
N ASP A 17 20.30 -6.37 -23.75
CA ASP A 17 19.59 -6.86 -24.94
C ASP A 17 18.28 -7.62 -24.63
N GLY A 18 17.90 -7.68 -23.36
CA GLY A 18 16.74 -8.43 -22.87
C GLY A 18 17.08 -9.80 -22.29
N ALA A 19 18.33 -10.27 -22.44
CA ALA A 19 18.80 -11.44 -21.72
C ALA A 19 19.08 -11.12 -20.24
N TRP A 20 18.88 -12.11 -19.38
CA TRP A 20 19.22 -12.01 -17.97
C TRP A 20 20.72 -12.21 -17.75
N SER A 21 21.43 -11.13 -17.43
CA SER A 21 22.83 -11.22 -16.99
C SER A 21 22.93 -11.86 -15.59
N GLU A 22 24.14 -12.25 -15.19
CA GLU A 22 24.42 -12.73 -13.83
C GLU A 22 24.03 -11.68 -12.77
N THR A 23 24.41 -10.42 -12.99
CA THR A 23 24.06 -9.31 -12.11
C THR A 23 22.55 -9.09 -12.01
N ASP A 24 21.80 -9.27 -13.11
CA ASP A 24 20.34 -9.17 -13.09
C ASP A 24 19.71 -10.25 -12.21
N ARG A 25 20.21 -11.49 -12.32
CA ARG A 25 19.75 -12.62 -11.50
C ARG A 25 20.09 -12.43 -10.04
N ALA A 26 21.31 -11.99 -9.73
CA ALA A 26 21.74 -11.70 -8.37
C ALA A 26 20.84 -10.63 -7.72
N LYS A 27 20.53 -9.54 -8.47
CA LYS A 27 19.60 -8.51 -8.02
C LYS A 27 18.19 -9.04 -7.80
N ALA A 28 17.68 -9.88 -8.70
CA ALA A 28 16.34 -10.45 -8.56
C ALA A 28 16.23 -11.36 -7.32
N LEU A 29 17.22 -12.22 -7.07
CA LEU A 29 17.26 -13.07 -5.88
C LEU A 29 17.38 -12.25 -4.59
N ALA A 30 18.26 -11.24 -4.57
CA ALA A 30 18.41 -10.33 -3.43
C ALA A 30 17.11 -9.55 -3.16
N TYR A 31 16.42 -9.11 -4.21
CA TYR A 31 15.15 -8.41 -4.08
C TYR A 31 14.04 -9.32 -3.53
N GLU A 32 13.99 -10.59 -3.96
CA GLU A 32 13.02 -11.56 -3.43
C GLU A 32 13.26 -11.87 -1.95
N ALA A 33 14.53 -12.03 -1.55
CA ALA A 33 14.92 -12.19 -0.16
C ALA A 33 14.53 -10.96 0.68
N TYR A 34 14.81 -9.76 0.17
CA TYR A 34 14.39 -8.51 0.78
C TYR A 34 12.86 -8.47 0.95
N ARG A 35 12.09 -8.73 -0.11
CA ARG A 35 10.63 -8.71 -0.07
C ARG A 35 10.06 -9.68 0.97
N SER A 36 10.63 -10.87 1.05
CA SER A 36 10.23 -11.90 2.03
C SER A 36 10.54 -11.49 3.47
N SER A 37 11.52 -10.61 3.68
CA SER A 37 11.88 -10.10 5.01
C SER A 37 10.99 -8.95 5.50
N VAL A 38 10.20 -8.33 4.61
CA VAL A 38 9.34 -7.19 4.92
C VAL A 38 7.97 -7.67 5.43
N CYS A 39 7.54 -7.15 6.57
CA CYS A 39 6.22 -7.43 7.11
C CYS A 39 5.11 -6.90 6.19
N ALA A 40 4.19 -7.78 5.79
CA ALA A 40 3.06 -7.41 4.93
C ALA A 40 2.08 -6.40 5.56
N ASN A 41 2.06 -6.29 6.89
CA ASN A 41 1.19 -5.36 7.60
C ASN A 41 1.82 -3.98 7.80
N CYS A 42 3.00 -3.92 8.43
CA CYS A 42 3.63 -2.64 8.79
C CYS A 42 4.76 -2.18 7.86
N GLY A 43 5.21 -3.02 6.92
CA GLY A 43 6.22 -2.64 5.92
C GLY A 43 7.66 -2.57 6.41
N THR A 44 7.93 -2.90 7.67
CA THR A 44 9.30 -2.96 8.24
C THR A 44 9.85 -4.39 8.21
N ARG A 45 11.17 -4.52 8.30
CA ARG A 45 11.90 -5.79 8.41
C ARG A 45 12.24 -6.10 9.86
N ALA A 46 12.31 -7.38 10.21
CA ALA A 46 12.68 -7.81 11.56
C ALA A 46 14.03 -7.23 12.04
N ALA A 47 15.03 -7.18 11.14
CA ALA A 47 16.35 -6.63 11.45
C ALA A 47 16.36 -5.14 11.78
N GLU A 48 15.33 -4.37 11.39
CA GLU A 48 15.23 -2.95 11.73
C GLU A 48 14.93 -2.74 13.23
N TRP A 49 14.41 -3.79 13.90
CA TRP A 49 14.06 -3.79 15.32
C TRP A 49 15.09 -4.52 16.21
N ASP A 50 16.00 -5.29 15.61
CA ASP A 50 16.93 -6.15 16.33
C ASP A 50 18.23 -5.41 16.69
N GLU A 51 18.33 -4.95 17.93
CA GLU A 51 19.50 -4.25 18.48
C GLU A 51 20.79 -5.07 18.39
N ALA A 52 20.72 -6.41 18.45
CA ALA A 52 21.89 -7.26 18.29
C ALA A 52 22.43 -7.27 16.86
N GLN A 53 21.60 -6.89 15.88
CA GLN A 53 21.96 -6.72 14.47
C GLN A 53 22.12 -5.24 14.07
N GLY A 54 22.17 -4.33 15.04
CA GLY A 54 22.31 -2.88 14.81
C GLY A 54 21.01 -2.15 14.46
N GLY A 55 19.86 -2.80 14.65
CA GLY A 55 18.54 -2.17 14.62
C GLY A 55 18.24 -1.35 15.88
N ASP A 56 17.06 -0.75 15.92
CA ASP A 56 16.59 0.04 17.07
C ASP A 56 15.11 -0.27 17.31
N ARG A 57 14.77 -0.74 18.52
CA ARG A 57 13.37 -1.01 18.91
C ARG A 57 12.47 0.23 18.89
N TYR A 58 13.05 1.43 18.80
CA TYR A 58 12.39 2.72 18.68
C TYR A 58 12.60 3.37 17.31
N ALA A 59 13.06 2.63 16.29
CA ALA A 59 13.32 3.12 14.93
C ALA A 59 12.11 3.80 14.27
N TYR A 60 10.89 3.44 14.70
CA TYR A 60 9.64 4.01 14.21
C TYR A 60 8.70 4.36 15.36
N VAL A 61 7.91 5.42 15.16
CA VAL A 61 6.83 5.83 16.07
C VAL A 61 5.48 5.68 15.39
N THR A 62 4.46 5.35 16.17
CA THR A 62 3.07 5.32 15.66
C THR A 62 2.55 6.73 15.45
N THR A 63 1.91 6.99 14.31
CA THR A 63 1.17 8.23 14.05
C THR A 63 -0.29 7.92 13.77
N THR A 64 -1.18 8.83 14.13
CA THR A 64 -2.61 8.74 13.84
C THR A 64 -2.98 9.81 12.83
N VAL A 65 -3.59 9.40 11.72
CA VAL A 65 -4.08 10.32 10.68
C VAL A 65 -5.59 10.24 10.62
N ARG A 66 -6.26 11.39 10.73
CA ARG A 66 -7.70 11.52 10.47
C ARG A 66 -7.95 11.65 8.97
N CYS A 67 -8.62 10.66 8.39
CA CYS A 67 -9.08 10.73 7.01
C CYS A 67 -10.45 11.41 6.95
N VAL A 68 -10.52 12.60 6.38
CA VAL A 68 -11.77 13.37 6.23
C VAL A 68 -12.84 12.57 5.48
N GLY A 69 -12.46 11.79 4.47
CA GLY A 69 -13.42 10.95 3.74
C GLY A 69 -14.03 9.83 4.60
N CYS A 70 -13.21 9.12 5.37
CA CYS A 70 -13.69 8.08 6.29
C CYS A 70 -14.55 8.66 7.40
N GLU A 71 -14.18 9.84 7.90
CA GLU A 71 -14.97 10.57 8.88
C GLU A 71 -16.36 10.92 8.34
N LEU A 72 -16.44 11.50 7.13
CA LEU A 72 -17.73 11.82 6.50
C LEU A 72 -18.60 10.58 6.30
N ILE A 73 -18.00 9.46 5.85
CA ILE A 73 -18.72 8.19 5.72
C ILE A 73 -19.27 7.74 7.08
N THR A 74 -18.45 7.82 8.12
CA THR A 74 -18.84 7.39 9.47
C THR A 74 -19.98 8.27 10.01
N ALA A 75 -19.86 9.60 9.89
CA ALA A 75 -20.87 10.55 10.34
C ALA A 75 -22.23 10.39 9.62
N GLU A 76 -22.22 10.04 8.34
CA GLU A 76 -23.46 9.73 7.59
C GLU A 76 -24.00 8.34 7.94
N GLN A 77 -23.12 7.36 8.19
CA GLN A 77 -23.52 6.01 8.59
C GLN A 77 -24.19 6.01 9.97
N GLU A 78 -23.75 6.86 10.89
CA GLU A 78 -24.36 7.06 12.21
C GLU A 78 -25.79 7.62 12.15
N GLN A 79 -26.18 8.22 11.02
CA GLN A 79 -27.55 8.72 10.81
C GLN A 79 -28.49 7.66 10.22
N VAL A 80 -27.98 6.49 9.81
CA VAL A 80 -28.81 5.41 9.25
C VAL A 80 -29.62 4.76 10.38
N PRO A 81 -30.96 4.71 10.29
CA PRO A 81 -31.79 4.10 11.33
C PRO A 81 -31.51 2.61 11.50
N ASP A 82 -31.69 2.11 12.72
CA ASP A 82 -31.67 0.67 12.97
C ASP A 82 -32.92 -0.03 12.40
N GLY A 83 -32.83 -1.35 12.19
CA GLY A 83 -33.95 -2.19 11.78
C GLY A 83 -34.20 -2.21 10.27
N ALA A 84 -35.45 -2.44 9.87
CA ALA A 84 -35.81 -2.65 8.46
C ALA A 84 -35.50 -1.43 7.57
N ASP A 85 -35.59 -0.21 8.13
CA ASP A 85 -35.40 1.04 7.39
C ASP A 85 -33.93 1.31 7.05
N GLY A 86 -32.98 0.78 7.85
CA GLY A 86 -31.56 0.82 7.54
C GLY A 86 -31.05 -0.37 6.71
N TYR A 87 -31.88 -1.40 6.53
CA TYR A 87 -31.44 -2.64 5.90
C TYR A 87 -31.10 -2.40 4.42
N GLY A 88 -29.85 -2.71 4.05
CA GLY A 88 -29.35 -2.55 2.68
C GLY A 88 -28.88 -1.13 2.32
N VAL A 89 -28.91 -0.16 3.25
CA VAL A 89 -28.35 1.18 3.03
C VAL A 89 -26.82 1.11 2.99
N ARG A 90 -26.21 1.79 2.01
CA ARG A 90 -24.76 1.93 1.89
C ARG A 90 -24.36 3.39 1.71
N ILE A 91 -23.49 3.88 2.58
CA ILE A 91 -22.88 5.21 2.46
C ILE A 91 -21.63 5.16 1.58
N GLY A 92 -21.44 6.17 0.73
CA GLY A 92 -20.28 6.28 -0.13
C GLY A 92 -20.03 7.72 -0.57
N LEU A 93 -18.79 7.99 -0.99
CA LEU A 93 -18.38 9.31 -1.46
C LEU A 93 -18.49 9.41 -2.98
N VAL A 94 -18.95 10.55 -3.46
CA VAL A 94 -18.92 10.94 -4.88
C VAL A 94 -18.22 12.29 -5.04
N PRO A 95 -17.46 12.53 -6.13
CA PRO A 95 -16.88 13.84 -6.39
C PRO A 95 -17.97 14.91 -6.51
N ARG A 96 -17.79 16.05 -5.82
CA ARG A 96 -18.79 17.14 -5.74
C ARG A 96 -19.32 17.58 -7.12
N ARG A 97 -18.42 17.84 -8.08
CA ARG A 97 -18.80 18.25 -9.43
C ARG A 97 -19.71 17.24 -10.14
N GLN A 98 -19.46 15.94 -9.94
CA GLN A 98 -20.29 14.88 -10.54
C GLN A 98 -21.66 14.81 -9.87
N TRP A 99 -21.75 15.07 -8.56
CA TRP A 99 -23.01 15.11 -7.84
C TRP A 99 -23.88 16.28 -8.27
N GLU A 100 -23.30 17.47 -8.43
CA GLU A 100 -24.00 18.68 -8.88
C GLU A 100 -24.60 18.50 -10.29
N GLN A 101 -23.83 17.87 -11.21
CA GLN A 101 -24.30 17.56 -12.56
C GLN A 101 -25.45 16.55 -12.63
N ARG A 102 -25.60 15.69 -11.61
CA ARG A 102 -26.72 14.72 -11.53
C ARG A 102 -27.98 15.32 -10.93
N LYS A 103 -27.85 16.45 -10.22
CA LYS A 103 -28.96 17.13 -9.53
C LYS A 103 -29.60 18.24 -10.35
N GLY A 104 -28.89 18.78 -11.35
CA GLY A 104 -29.44 19.71 -12.35
C GLY A 104 -30.07 18.95 -13.51
#